data_AF-A0A8T0IAN0-F1
#
_entry.id   AF-A0A8T0IAN0-F1
#
_cell.length_a   1.000
_cell.length_b   1.000
_cell.length_c   1.000
_cell.angle_alpha   90.00
_cell.angle_beta   90.00
_cell.angle_gamma   90.00
#
_symmetry.space_group_name_H-M   'P 1'
#
loop_
_entity.id
_entity.type
_entity.pdbx_description
1 polymer ?
#
loop_
_entity_poly.entity_id
_entity_poly.type
_entity_poly.pdbx_seq_one_letter_code
_entity_poly.pdbx_strand_id
1 'polypeptide(L)'
;MAPKLKGKELAAFKKAEKAQFEEIAKRFEQERLIVETMEIVRKEQEAQRAYEAEQAWLKAERERLADETESMKPMFKKHHDALMKIEADALAKKEWELFMDTSGLPQAAKEATINTYLEVGSQTLDLDYNAVLKSLVDIYKSAGEAEALALQEDQKGDAKEAAKYRGFMQKLEKLGIDKMDRTTNYLLQVNEIVFCI
;
A
#
# COMPACT_ATOMS: atom_id res chain seq x y z
N MET A 1 -74.87 43.40 -41.66
CA MET A 1 -75.71 44.51 -41.14
C MET A 1 -75.69 44.44 -39.62
N ALA A 2 -75.08 45.41 -38.93
CA ALA A 2 -75.08 45.44 -37.47
C ALA A 2 -76.44 45.97 -36.95
N PRO A 3 -77.13 45.28 -36.03
CA PRO A 3 -78.39 45.76 -35.50
C PRO A 3 -78.19 47.00 -34.61
N LYS A 4 -79.02 48.03 -34.79
CA LYS A 4 -79.08 49.21 -33.91
C LYS A 4 -79.79 48.85 -32.61
N LEU A 5 -79.05 48.31 -31.63
CA LEU A 5 -79.54 47.95 -30.30
C LEU A 5 -79.58 49.18 -29.38
N LYS A 6 -80.63 49.33 -28.55
CA LYS A 6 -80.72 50.39 -27.52
C LYS A 6 -79.73 50.09 -26.38
N GLY A 7 -79.19 51.11 -25.71
CA GLY A 7 -78.02 51.02 -24.81
C GLY A 7 -78.02 49.92 -23.73
N LYS A 8 -79.19 49.45 -23.26
CA LYS A 8 -79.30 48.30 -22.32
C LYS A 8 -79.13 46.93 -23.00
N GLU A 9 -79.60 46.77 -24.23
CA GLU A 9 -79.48 45.52 -25.00
C GLU A 9 -78.06 45.35 -25.55
N LEU A 10 -77.40 46.44 -25.93
CA LEU A 10 -75.98 46.44 -26.32
C LEU A 10 -75.07 46.02 -25.15
N ALA A 11 -75.41 46.42 -23.91
CA ALA A 11 -74.68 46.02 -22.71
C ALA A 11 -74.87 44.53 -22.37
N ALA A 12 -76.08 44.00 -22.55
CA ALA A 12 -76.37 42.58 -22.37
C ALA A 12 -75.66 41.71 -23.43
N PHE A 13 -75.65 42.15 -24.69
CA PHE A 13 -74.94 41.48 -25.78
C PHE A 13 -73.42 41.44 -25.54
N LYS A 14 -72.82 42.58 -25.17
CA LYS A 14 -71.39 42.64 -24.81
C LYS A 14 -71.03 41.80 -23.58
N LYS A 15 -71.95 41.63 -22.63
CA LYS A 15 -71.75 40.78 -21.44
C LYS A 15 -71.83 39.29 -21.81
N ALA A 16 -72.74 38.90 -22.70
CA ALA A 16 -72.83 37.55 -23.23
C ALA A 16 -71.62 37.20 -24.10
N GLU A 17 -71.15 38.13 -24.94
CA GLU A 17 -69.95 37.97 -25.76
C GLU A 17 -68.69 37.81 -24.89
N LYS A 18 -68.52 38.64 -23.84
CA LYS A 18 -67.43 38.47 -22.87
C LYS A 18 -67.48 37.12 -22.14
N ALA A 19 -68.67 36.65 -21.75
CA ALA A 19 -68.82 35.35 -21.09
C ALA A 19 -68.43 34.19 -22.03
N GLN A 20 -68.76 34.28 -23.32
CA GLN A 20 -68.33 33.28 -24.31
C GLN A 20 -66.82 33.31 -24.56
N PHE A 21 -66.21 34.50 -24.64
CA PHE A 21 -64.75 34.61 -24.77
C PHE A 21 -64.02 34.08 -23.51
N GLU A 22 -64.54 34.33 -22.31
CA GLU A 22 -63.99 33.77 -21.07
C GLU A 22 -64.14 32.25 -21.00
N GLU A 23 -65.25 31.68 -21.49
CA GLU A 23 -65.44 30.23 -21.53
C GLU A 23 -64.50 29.57 -22.55
N ILE A 24 -64.31 30.19 -23.72
CA ILE A 24 -63.36 29.75 -24.74
C ILE A 24 -61.92 29.82 -24.21
N ALA A 25 -61.54 30.92 -23.53
CA ALA A 25 -60.22 31.06 -22.91
C ALA A 25 -59.94 29.98 -21.87
N LYS A 26 -60.93 29.65 -21.02
CA LYS A 26 -60.81 28.56 -20.04
C LYS A 26 -60.63 27.19 -20.70
N ARG A 27 -61.30 26.92 -21.81
CA ARG A 27 -61.11 25.66 -22.56
C ARG A 27 -59.72 25.57 -23.19
N PHE A 28 -59.23 26.66 -23.77
CA PHE A 28 -57.85 26.71 -24.30
C PHE A 28 -56.79 26.52 -23.21
N GLU A 29 -56.97 27.11 -22.03
CA GLU A 29 -56.06 26.89 -20.90
C GLU A 29 -56.10 25.44 -20.39
N GLN A 30 -57.29 24.83 -20.31
CA GLN A 30 -57.44 23.42 -19.95
C GLN A 30 -56.78 22.49 -20.97
N GLU A 31 -56.95 22.73 -22.26
CA GLU A 31 -56.27 21.96 -23.32
C GLU A 31 -54.75 22.10 -23.22
N ARG A 32 -54.23 23.31 -22.92
CA ARG A 32 -52.79 23.54 -22.73
C ARG A 32 -52.23 22.76 -21.54
N LEU A 33 -52.96 22.74 -20.43
CA LEU A 33 -52.62 21.96 -19.23
C LEU A 33 -52.61 20.45 -19.51
N ILE A 34 -53.55 19.95 -20.32
CA ILE A 34 -53.61 18.53 -20.71
C ILE A 34 -52.39 18.17 -21.58
N VAL A 35 -52.02 19.03 -22.53
CA VAL A 35 -50.83 18.80 -23.38
C VAL A 35 -49.56 18.83 -22.55
N GLU A 36 -49.41 19.80 -21.65
CA GLU A 36 -48.23 19.94 -20.79
C GLU A 36 -48.07 18.74 -19.84
N THR A 37 -49.17 18.27 -19.23
CA THR A 37 -49.15 17.07 -18.38
C THR A 37 -48.83 15.79 -19.17
N MET A 38 -49.33 15.65 -20.40
CA MET A 38 -48.97 14.53 -21.27
C MET A 38 -47.49 14.56 -21.68
N GLU A 39 -46.93 15.74 -21.94
CA GLU A 39 -45.50 15.90 -22.24
C GLU A 39 -44.61 15.56 -21.04
N ILE A 40 -45.01 15.93 -19.82
CA ILE A 40 -44.29 15.58 -18.59
C ILE A 40 -44.29 14.06 -18.40
N VAL A 41 -45.45 13.41 -18.49
CA VAL A 41 -45.56 11.94 -18.38
C VAL A 41 -44.72 11.24 -19.44
N ARG A 42 -44.71 11.76 -20.68
CA ARG A 42 -43.87 11.20 -21.76
C ARG A 42 -42.37 11.33 -21.43
N LYS A 43 -41.92 12.48 -20.94
CA LYS A 43 -40.52 12.69 -20.54
C LYS A 43 -40.12 11.80 -19.38
N GLU A 44 -41.00 11.60 -18.40
CA GLU A 44 -40.76 10.67 -17.28
C GLU A 44 -40.63 9.23 -17.78
N GLN A 45 -41.51 8.78 -18.69
CA GLN A 45 -41.41 7.44 -19.28
C GLN A 45 -40.16 7.24 -20.16
N GLU A 46 -39.72 8.29 -20.86
CA GLU A 46 -38.44 8.26 -21.60
C GLU A 46 -37.24 8.23 -20.65
N ALA A 47 -37.26 9.00 -19.56
CA ALA A 47 -36.23 8.99 -18.53
C ALA A 47 -36.15 7.65 -17.80
N GLN A 48 -37.30 7.04 -17.48
CA GLN A 48 -37.38 5.72 -16.86
C GLN A 48 -36.73 4.65 -17.76
N ARG A 49 -37.06 4.66 -19.05
CA ARG A 49 -36.47 3.73 -20.03
C ARG A 49 -34.97 3.95 -20.22
N ALA A 50 -34.52 5.21 -20.22
CA ALA A 50 -33.10 5.53 -20.29
C ALA A 50 -32.35 5.01 -19.05
N TYR A 51 -32.93 5.19 -17.85
CA TYR A 51 -32.35 4.69 -16.61
C TYR A 51 -32.28 3.15 -16.58
N GLU A 52 -33.34 2.47 -17.00
CA GLU A 52 -33.35 1.01 -17.09
C GLU A 52 -32.31 0.49 -18.09
N ALA A 53 -32.14 1.16 -19.23
CA ALA A 53 -31.09 0.83 -20.20
C ALA A 53 -29.68 1.04 -19.65
N GLU A 54 -29.45 2.12 -18.90
CA GLU A 54 -28.17 2.39 -18.24
C GLU A 54 -27.86 1.35 -17.16
N GLN A 55 -28.84 0.95 -16.35
CA GLN A 55 -28.67 -0.11 -15.36
C GLN A 55 -28.37 -1.46 -16.01
N ALA A 56 -29.05 -1.79 -17.11
CA ALA A 56 -28.77 -3.01 -17.86
C ALA A 56 -27.35 -3.00 -18.44
N TRP A 57 -26.90 -1.86 -18.97
CA TRP A 57 -25.53 -1.71 -19.47
C TRP A 57 -24.49 -1.84 -18.36
N LEU A 58 -24.69 -1.18 -17.21
CA LEU A 58 -23.80 -1.28 -16.06
C LEU A 58 -23.70 -2.71 -15.52
N LYS A 59 -24.81 -3.46 -15.54
CA LYS A 59 -24.81 -4.86 -15.13
C LYS A 59 -24.00 -5.72 -16.10
N ALA A 60 -24.21 -5.57 -17.39
CA ALA A 60 -23.44 -6.28 -18.41
C ALA A 60 -21.94 -5.96 -18.33
N GLU A 61 -21.58 -4.70 -18.06
CA GLU A 61 -20.18 -4.30 -17.92
C GLU A 61 -19.54 -4.86 -16.65
N ARG A 62 -20.28 -4.93 -15.54
CA ARG A 62 -19.80 -5.60 -14.32
C ARG A 62 -19.57 -7.09 -14.53
N GLU A 63 -20.46 -7.75 -15.26
CA GLU A 63 -20.30 -9.17 -15.61
C GLU A 63 -19.06 -9.37 -16.50
N ARG A 64 -18.85 -8.50 -17.50
CA ARG A 64 -17.65 -8.51 -18.35
C ARG A 64 -16.35 -8.36 -17.53
N LEU A 65 -16.31 -7.40 -16.61
CA LEU A 65 -15.15 -7.19 -15.74
C LEU A 65 -14.93 -8.35 -14.75
N ALA A 66 -16.01 -8.96 -14.26
CA ALA A 66 -15.91 -10.15 -13.42
C ALA A 66 -15.33 -11.34 -14.20
N ASP A 67 -15.74 -11.55 -15.44
CA ASP A 67 -15.21 -12.60 -16.29
C ASP A 67 -13.74 -12.35 -16.66
N GLU A 68 -13.37 -11.10 -16.97
CA GLU A 68 -11.98 -10.71 -17.22
C GLU A 68 -11.11 -10.99 -16.01
N THR A 69 -11.55 -10.58 -14.81
CA THR A 69 -10.80 -10.83 -13.58
C THR A 69 -10.69 -12.32 -13.26
N GLU A 70 -11.76 -13.10 -13.43
CA GLU A 70 -11.73 -14.55 -13.24
C GLU A 70 -10.77 -15.24 -14.23
N SER A 71 -10.77 -14.81 -15.50
CA SER A 71 -9.88 -15.37 -16.52
C SER A 71 -8.39 -15.11 -16.24
N MET A 72 -8.08 -14.04 -15.52
CA MET A 72 -6.71 -13.65 -15.17
C MET A 72 -6.20 -14.32 -13.88
N LYS A 73 -7.09 -14.80 -12.99
CA LYS A 73 -6.70 -15.47 -11.74
C LYS A 73 -5.71 -16.62 -11.92
N PRO A 74 -5.86 -17.54 -12.90
CA PRO A 74 -4.91 -18.63 -13.09
C PRO A 74 -3.50 -18.14 -13.45
N MET A 75 -3.40 -17.05 -14.20
CA MET A 75 -2.12 -16.44 -14.58
C MET A 75 -1.44 -15.82 -13.36
N PHE A 76 -2.16 -15.02 -12.56
CA PHE A 76 -1.62 -14.49 -11.31
C PHE A 76 -1.22 -15.59 -10.33
N LYS A 77 -2.01 -16.66 -10.23
CA LYS A 77 -1.68 -17.81 -9.40
C LYS A 77 -0.36 -18.47 -9.85
N LYS A 78 -0.19 -18.71 -11.15
CA LYS A 78 1.07 -19.26 -11.69
C LYS A 78 2.26 -18.36 -11.40
N HIS A 79 2.10 -17.04 -11.53
CA HIS A 79 3.17 -16.09 -11.20
C HIS A 79 3.51 -16.12 -9.71
N HIS A 80 2.50 -16.15 -8.85
CA HIS A 80 2.70 -16.26 -7.41
C HIS A 80 3.42 -17.56 -7.05
N ASP A 81 2.96 -18.70 -7.57
CA ASP A 81 3.58 -20.01 -7.33
C ASP A 81 5.05 -20.03 -7.83
N ALA A 82 5.33 -19.39 -8.97
CA ALA A 82 6.69 -19.26 -9.50
C ALA A 82 7.59 -18.39 -8.61
N LEU A 83 7.07 -17.27 -8.11
CA LEU A 83 7.80 -16.41 -7.17
C LEU A 83 8.10 -17.15 -5.87
N MET A 84 7.10 -17.82 -5.29
CA MET A 84 7.29 -18.62 -4.08
C MET A 84 8.34 -19.71 -4.27
N LYS A 85 8.38 -20.33 -5.45
CA LYS A 85 9.42 -21.33 -5.77
C LYS A 85 10.81 -20.70 -5.87
N ILE A 86 10.95 -19.56 -6.53
CA ILE A 86 12.23 -18.84 -6.65
C ILE A 86 12.74 -18.41 -5.28
N GLU A 87 11.85 -17.89 -4.44
CA GLU A 87 12.18 -17.51 -3.05
C GLU A 87 12.61 -18.72 -2.23
N ALA A 88 11.91 -19.85 -2.34
CA ALA A 88 12.27 -21.08 -1.67
C ALA A 88 13.62 -21.64 -2.15
N ASP A 89 13.88 -21.64 -3.45
CA ASP A 89 15.15 -22.09 -4.03
C ASP A 89 16.31 -21.18 -3.60
N ALA A 90 16.09 -19.86 -3.54
CA ALA A 90 17.08 -18.89 -3.07
C ALA A 90 17.38 -19.06 -1.57
N LEU A 91 16.35 -19.30 -0.76
CA LEU A 91 16.50 -19.55 0.67
C LEU A 91 17.24 -20.85 0.93
N ALA A 92 16.88 -21.94 0.25
CA ALA A 92 17.58 -23.22 0.35
C ALA A 92 19.05 -23.11 -0.07
N LYS A 93 19.34 -22.34 -1.13
CA LYS A 93 20.71 -22.08 -1.55
C LYS A 93 21.48 -21.30 -0.47
N LYS A 94 20.89 -20.28 0.12
CA LYS A 94 21.51 -19.49 1.21
C LYS A 94 21.75 -20.36 2.45
N GLU A 95 20.81 -21.22 2.81
CA GLU A 95 20.98 -22.17 3.91
C GLU A 95 22.10 -23.18 3.63
N TRP A 96 22.22 -23.65 2.38
CA TRP A 96 23.30 -24.54 1.99
C TRP A 96 24.67 -23.86 2.02
N GLU A 97 24.77 -22.63 1.50
CA GLU A 97 25.99 -21.81 1.60
C GLU A 97 26.37 -21.60 3.06
N LEU A 98 25.40 -21.33 3.92
CA LEU A 98 25.60 -21.17 5.36
C LEU A 98 26.03 -22.46 6.06
N PHE A 99 25.52 -23.62 5.63
CA PHE A 99 25.93 -24.92 6.16
C PHE A 99 27.37 -25.28 5.76
N MET A 100 27.75 -24.94 4.52
CA MET A 100 29.09 -25.17 3.99
C MET A 100 30.11 -24.15 4.49
N ASP A 101 29.67 -23.02 5.04
CA ASP A 101 30.56 -22.02 5.59
C ASP A 101 31.23 -22.52 6.88
N THR A 102 32.53 -22.80 6.78
CA THR A 102 33.38 -23.19 7.91
C THR A 102 34.15 -22.00 8.48
N SER A 103 33.79 -20.76 8.13
CA SER A 103 34.48 -19.53 8.58
C SER A 103 34.50 -19.36 10.11
N GLY A 104 33.59 -20.01 10.83
CA GLY A 104 33.46 -19.89 12.28
C GLY A 104 32.82 -18.57 12.73
N LEU A 105 32.29 -17.79 11.79
CA LEU A 105 31.58 -16.54 12.09
C LEU A 105 30.24 -16.80 12.79
N PRO A 106 29.83 -15.95 13.74
CA PRO A 106 28.53 -16.08 14.39
C PRO A 106 27.41 -15.75 13.41
N GLN A 107 26.39 -16.61 13.37
CA GLN A 107 25.24 -16.40 12.52
C GLN A 107 24.25 -15.46 13.19
N ALA A 108 23.89 -14.35 12.54
CA ALA A 108 23.00 -13.39 13.16
C ALA A 108 21.60 -13.94 13.46
N ALA A 109 21.13 -14.90 12.65
CA ALA A 109 19.86 -15.58 12.86
C ALA A 109 19.82 -16.45 14.12
N LYS A 110 20.98 -16.90 14.63
CA LYS A 110 21.10 -17.74 15.82
C LYS A 110 21.66 -16.91 16.97
N GLU A 111 20.77 -16.47 17.85
CA GLU A 111 21.12 -15.65 19.01
C GLU A 111 22.24 -16.29 19.88
N ALA A 112 22.19 -17.61 20.08
CA ALA A 112 23.22 -18.32 20.83
C ALA A 112 24.63 -18.15 20.24
N THR A 113 24.76 -18.12 18.91
CA THR A 113 26.07 -17.97 18.26
C THR A 113 26.61 -16.55 18.41
N ILE A 114 25.77 -15.52 18.29
CA ILE A 114 26.19 -14.13 18.56
C ILE A 114 26.60 -13.97 20.02
N ASN A 115 25.79 -14.44 20.96
CA ASN A 115 26.08 -14.26 22.38
C ASN A 115 27.39 -14.96 22.77
N THR A 116 27.62 -16.17 22.27
CA THR A 116 28.89 -16.90 22.48
C THR A 116 30.06 -16.13 21.89
N TYR A 117 29.92 -15.59 20.67
CA TYR A 117 30.97 -14.82 20.02
C TYR A 117 31.28 -13.51 20.76
N LEU A 118 30.26 -12.81 21.25
CA LEU A 118 30.44 -11.61 22.07
C LEU A 118 31.18 -11.92 23.37
N GLU A 119 30.81 -13.02 24.04
CA GLU A 119 31.44 -13.43 25.29
C GLU A 119 32.91 -13.80 25.10
N VAL A 120 33.20 -14.71 24.15
CA VAL A 120 34.58 -15.11 23.83
C VAL A 120 35.40 -13.93 23.33
N GLY A 121 34.84 -13.13 22.42
CA GLY A 121 35.49 -11.94 21.88
C GLY A 121 35.90 -10.95 22.95
N SER A 122 35.06 -10.75 23.98
CA SER A 122 35.34 -9.84 25.09
C SER A 122 36.48 -10.29 26.01
N GLN A 123 36.80 -11.59 26.02
CA GLN A 123 37.87 -12.18 26.84
C GLN A 123 39.19 -12.28 26.10
N THR A 124 39.15 -12.32 24.77
CA THR A 124 40.36 -12.43 23.92
C THR A 124 41.01 -11.08 23.65
N LEU A 125 42.34 -11.04 23.77
CA LEU A 125 43.17 -9.91 23.34
C LEU A 125 43.88 -10.27 22.05
N ASP A 126 43.75 -9.41 21.05
CA ASP A 126 44.50 -9.53 19.81
C ASP A 126 45.88 -8.88 20.01
N LEU A 127 46.95 -9.64 19.78
CA LEU A 127 48.31 -9.24 20.13
C LEU A 127 49.00 -8.39 19.05
N ASP A 128 48.48 -8.41 17.82
CA ASP A 128 49.01 -7.67 16.70
C ASP A 128 47.91 -6.89 15.96
N TYR A 129 48.34 -5.88 15.20
CA TYR A 129 47.43 -4.99 14.46
C TYR A 129 46.63 -5.73 13.37
N ASN A 130 47.22 -6.71 12.70
CA ASN A 130 46.56 -7.45 11.63
C ASN A 130 45.45 -8.37 12.16
N ALA A 131 45.65 -8.95 13.35
CA ALA A 131 44.69 -9.77 14.06
C ALA A 131 43.47 -8.94 14.48
N VAL A 132 43.67 -7.73 15.00
CA VAL A 132 42.56 -6.80 15.30
C VAL A 132 41.80 -6.45 14.04
N LEU A 133 42.49 -6.06 12.97
CA LEU A 133 41.82 -5.71 11.72
C LEU A 133 40.99 -6.87 11.18
N LYS A 134 41.50 -8.10 11.25
CA LYS A 134 40.76 -9.29 10.87
C LYS A 134 39.53 -9.49 11.76
N SER A 135 39.69 -9.38 13.08
CA SER A 135 38.56 -9.48 14.03
C SER A 135 37.52 -8.39 13.79
N LEU A 136 37.92 -7.18 13.42
CA LEU A 136 37.00 -6.09 13.07
C LEU A 136 36.23 -6.41 11.80
N VAL A 137 36.88 -6.92 10.75
CA VAL A 137 36.20 -7.36 9.52
C VAL A 137 35.13 -8.42 9.85
N ASP A 138 35.47 -9.38 10.70
CA ASP A 138 34.57 -10.46 11.10
C ASP A 138 33.38 -9.95 11.94
N ILE A 139 33.63 -8.99 12.84
CA ILE A 139 32.59 -8.27 13.60
C ILE A 139 31.64 -7.52 12.67
N TYR A 140 32.16 -6.76 11.70
CA TYR A 140 31.35 -5.98 10.78
C TYR A 140 30.56 -6.84 9.79
N LYS A 141 31.11 -7.98 9.35
CA LYS A 141 30.34 -8.97 8.56
C LYS A 141 29.13 -9.48 9.35
N SER A 142 29.35 -9.87 10.61
CA SER A 142 28.30 -10.36 11.50
C SER A 142 27.24 -9.27 11.81
N ALA A 143 27.68 -8.02 11.94
CA ALA A 143 26.79 -6.87 12.12
C ALA A 143 25.95 -6.58 10.86
N GLY A 144 26.54 -6.69 9.67
CA GLY A 144 25.82 -6.55 8.40
C GLY A 144 24.76 -7.64 8.18
N GLU A 145 25.01 -8.87 8.63
CA GLU A 145 23.98 -9.91 8.64
C GLU A 145 22.82 -9.57 9.58
N ALA A 146 23.12 -9.04 10.78
CA ALA A 146 22.09 -8.60 11.72
C ALA A 146 21.27 -7.42 11.17
N GLU A 147 21.90 -6.50 10.45
CA GLU A 147 21.23 -5.39 9.77
C GLU A 147 20.25 -5.89 8.70
N ALA A 148 20.69 -6.83 7.85
CA ALA A 148 19.84 -7.42 6.82
C ALA A 148 18.61 -8.12 7.42
N LEU A 149 18.77 -8.82 8.55
CA LEU A 149 17.67 -9.45 9.27
C LEU A 149 16.74 -8.43 9.93
N ALA A 150 17.29 -7.37 10.53
CA ALA A 150 16.48 -6.29 11.10
C ALA A 150 15.57 -5.64 10.05
N LEU A 151 16.12 -5.40 8.85
CA LEU A 151 15.37 -4.80 7.73
C LEU A 151 14.28 -5.75 7.20
N GLN A 152 14.54 -7.06 7.17
CA GLN A 152 13.51 -8.05 6.82
C GLN A 152 12.36 -8.08 7.84
N GLU A 153 12.66 -8.02 9.15
CA GLU A 153 11.64 -8.02 10.19
C GLU A 153 10.87 -6.68 10.25
N ASP A 154 11.53 -5.55 9.98
CA ASP A 154 10.86 -4.25 9.82
C ASP A 154 9.84 -4.28 8.66
N GLN A 155 10.18 -4.92 7.53
CA GLN A 155 9.27 -5.07 6.38
C GLN A 155 8.05 -5.95 6.70
N LYS A 156 8.20 -6.93 7.60
CA LYS A 156 7.10 -7.77 8.10
C LYS A 156 6.26 -7.08 9.19
N GLY A 157 6.76 -5.97 9.74
CA GLY A 157 6.09 -5.22 10.81
C GLY A 157 6.37 -5.73 12.22
N ASP A 158 7.35 -6.62 12.42
CA ASP A 158 7.73 -7.09 13.77
C ASP A 158 8.83 -6.21 14.36
N ALA A 159 8.40 -5.13 15.02
CA ALA A 159 9.30 -4.18 15.66
C ALA A 159 10.12 -4.78 16.82
N LYS A 160 9.68 -5.89 17.44
CA LYS A 160 10.40 -6.48 18.58
C LYS A 160 11.62 -7.25 18.10
N GLU A 161 11.46 -8.07 17.07
CA GLU A 161 12.58 -8.86 16.54
C GLU A 161 13.58 -7.96 15.79
N ALA A 162 13.10 -6.92 15.09
CA ALA A 162 13.97 -5.90 14.51
C ALA A 162 14.81 -5.17 15.58
N ALA A 163 14.20 -4.82 16.73
CA ALA A 163 14.92 -4.18 17.84
C ALA A 163 15.98 -5.09 18.46
N LYS A 164 15.73 -6.42 18.51
CA LYS A 164 16.71 -7.40 18.98
C LYS A 164 17.94 -7.45 18.07
N TYR A 165 17.74 -7.52 16.75
CA TYR A 165 18.86 -7.50 15.79
C TYR A 165 19.66 -6.20 15.86
N ARG A 166 18.99 -5.05 15.97
CA ARG A 166 19.66 -3.76 16.22
C ARG A 166 20.44 -3.76 17.54
N GLY A 167 19.93 -4.43 18.57
CA GLY A 167 20.63 -4.64 19.83
C GLY A 167 21.91 -5.47 19.67
N PHE A 168 21.91 -6.50 18.81
CA PHE A 168 23.12 -7.24 18.48
C PHE A 168 24.13 -6.39 17.72
N MET A 169 23.69 -5.57 16.77
CA MET A 169 24.58 -4.64 16.05
C MET A 169 25.33 -3.72 17.02
N GLN A 170 24.61 -3.10 17.96
CA GLN A 170 25.22 -2.22 18.97
C GLN A 170 26.23 -2.95 19.86
N LYS A 171 25.95 -4.20 20.23
CA LYS A 171 26.89 -5.01 21.04
C LYS A 171 28.14 -5.38 20.26
N LEU A 172 28.00 -5.72 18.98
CA LEU A 172 29.11 -6.05 18.08
C LEU A 172 29.99 -4.82 17.82
N GLU A 173 29.39 -3.64 17.61
CA GLU A 173 30.12 -2.39 17.45
C GLU A 173 30.94 -2.04 18.70
N LYS A 174 30.33 -2.15 19.89
CA LYS A 174 31.04 -1.96 21.16
C LYS A 174 32.20 -2.93 21.33
N LEU A 175 32.01 -4.20 20.97
CA LEU A 175 33.09 -5.18 21.01
C LEU A 175 34.25 -4.80 20.08
N GLY A 176 33.95 -4.29 18.89
CA GLY A 176 34.97 -3.82 17.94
C GLY A 176 35.80 -2.67 18.51
N ILE A 177 35.13 -1.67 19.09
CA ILE A 177 35.80 -0.54 19.76
C ILE A 177 36.67 -1.04 20.92
N ASP A 178 36.10 -1.85 21.81
CA ASP A 178 36.81 -2.40 22.97
C ASP A 178 38.06 -3.20 22.56
N LYS A 179 37.98 -4.01 21.50
CA LYS A 179 39.13 -4.76 20.98
C LYS A 179 40.20 -3.84 20.44
N MET A 180 39.82 -2.84 19.64
CA MET A 180 40.77 -1.88 19.08
C MET A 180 41.48 -1.10 20.18
N ASP A 181 40.74 -0.63 21.19
CA ASP A 181 41.29 0.14 22.32
C ASP A 181 42.24 -0.72 23.16
N ARG A 182 41.86 -1.95 23.50
CA ARG A 182 42.69 -2.86 24.29
C ARG A 182 43.97 -3.24 23.56
N THR A 183 43.90 -3.56 22.27
CA THR A 183 45.11 -3.89 21.51
C THR A 183 45.99 -2.66 21.28
N THR A 184 45.40 -1.49 21.02
CA THR A 184 46.17 -0.25 20.89
C THR A 184 46.94 0.04 22.19
N ASN A 185 46.27 -0.06 23.34
CA ASN A 185 46.91 0.11 24.64
C ASN A 185 48.03 -0.92 24.87
N TYR A 186 47.80 -2.19 24.53
CA TYR A 186 48.82 -3.23 24.63
C TYR A 186 50.05 -2.93 23.75
N LEU A 187 49.84 -2.57 22.49
CA LEU A 187 50.92 -2.27 21.55
C LEU A 187 51.73 -1.05 21.97
N LEU A 188 51.09 -0.03 22.56
CA LEU A 188 51.79 1.13 23.12
C LEU A 188 52.67 0.73 24.31
N GLN A 189 52.15 -0.06 25.25
CA GLN A 189 52.91 -0.52 26.41
C GLN A 189 54.11 -1.40 26.02
N VAL A 190 53.94 -2.31 25.05
CA VAL A 190 55.03 -3.17 24.58
C VAL A 190 56.12 -2.34 23.88
N ASN A 191 55.76 -1.32 23.11
CA ASN A 191 56.74 -0.46 22.45
C ASN A 191 57.48 0.47 23.43
N GLU A 192 56.83 0.94 24.49
CA GLU A 192 57.49 1.74 25.54
C GLU A 192 58.53 0.92 26.32
N ILE A 193 58.27 -0.36 26.59
CA ILE A 193 59.21 -1.26 27.26
C ILE A 193 60.47 -1.50 26.41
N VAL A 194 60.35 -1.55 25.08
CA VAL A 194 61.48 -1.75 24.16
C VAL A 194 62.38 -0.51 24.05
N PHE A 195 61.87 0.70 24.33
CA PHE A 195 62.64 1.94 24.30
C PHE A 195 63.34 2.29 25.63
N CYS A 196 63.05 1.57 26.72
CA CYS A 196 63.63 1.79 28.04
C CYS A 196 64.74 0.79 28.44
N ILE A 197 65.21 -0.04 27.50
CA ILE A 197 66.42 -0.89 27.62
C ILE A 197 67.45 -0.39 26.62
#